data_AF-A0A963JZH5-F1
#
_entry.id   AF-A0A963JZH5-F1
#
_cell.length_a   1.000
_cell.length_b   1.000
_cell.length_c   1.000
_cell.angle_alpha   90.00
_cell.angle_beta   90.00
_cell.angle_gamma   90.00
#
_symmetry.space_group_name_H-M   'P 1'
#
loop_
_entity.id
_entity.type
_entity.pdbx_description
1 polymer ?
#
loop_
_entity_poly.entity_id
_entity_poly.type
_entity_poly.pdbx_seq_one_letter_code
_entity_poly.pdbx_strand_id
1 'polypeptide(L)'
;MTQAIVLQPLDWLHLFLYYLSISLLAVGGAIATAPDMHRFLVDRNAWLTDMQFSASIAISQAAPGPNVLFIALLGWHVGLNAGGWGYGLLGAALCMLGIMVPSATLTWLATRWAHRNRQRRAVRAFKQGMAPLVIGLLMATTWVLASAH
;
A
#
# COMPACT_ATOMS: atom_id res chain seq x y z
N MET A 1 12.56 10.89 -18.94
CA MET A 1 13.85 11.39 -18.45
C MET A 1 14.13 10.70 -17.13
N THR A 2 15.09 9.77 -17.08
CA THR A 2 15.53 9.09 -15.86
C THR A 2 16.34 10.07 -15.02
N GLN A 3 15.89 10.38 -13.80
CA GLN A 3 16.74 11.07 -12.84
C GLN A 3 17.81 10.09 -12.38
N ALA A 4 19.09 10.45 -12.51
CA ALA A 4 20.17 9.66 -11.95
C ALA A 4 20.33 10.04 -10.48
N ILE A 5 19.98 9.13 -9.58
CA ILE A 5 20.16 9.27 -8.14
C ILE A 5 21.24 8.30 -7.66
N VAL A 6 21.97 8.66 -6.60
CA VAL A 6 22.93 7.76 -5.97
C VAL A 6 22.36 7.35 -4.62
N LEU A 7 21.92 6.09 -4.52
CA LEU A 7 21.41 5.53 -3.28
C LEU A 7 22.53 4.83 -2.51
N GLN A 8 22.74 5.24 -1.26
CA GLN A 8 23.59 4.53 -0.33
C GLN A 8 22.90 3.25 0.19
N PRO A 9 23.64 2.25 0.70
CA PRO A 9 23.05 1.06 1.32
C PRO A 9 22.05 1.36 2.44
N LEU A 10 22.26 2.47 3.16
CA LEU A 10 21.35 2.95 4.21
C LEU A 10 20.01 3.43 3.65
N ASP A 11 19.99 4.03 2.46
CA ASP A 11 18.76 4.52 1.82
C ASP A 11 17.83 3.37 1.44
N TRP A 12 18.40 2.24 1.01
CA TRP A 12 17.64 1.01 0.74
C TRP A 12 17.01 0.43 1.99
N LEU A 13 17.73 0.46 3.12
CA LEU A 13 17.19 0.06 4.41
C LEU A 13 16.08 1.01 4.87
N HIS A 14 16.28 2.32 4.71
CA HIS A 14 15.26 3.33 5.01
C HIS A 14 14.00 3.16 4.16
N LEU A 15 14.15 2.89 2.86
CA LEU A 15 13.04 2.56 1.96
C LEU A 15 12.28 1.33 2.48
N PHE A 16 12.97 0.26 2.80
CA PHE A 16 12.35 -0.95 3.34
C PHE A 16 11.61 -0.70 4.66
N LEU A 17 12.26 -0.04 5.63
CA LEU A 17 11.66 0.28 6.92
C LEU A 17 10.48 1.25 6.81
N TYR A 18 10.55 2.20 5.87
CA TYR A 18 9.44 3.09 5.56
C TYR A 18 8.22 2.29 5.12
N TYR A 19 8.37 1.41 4.11
CA TYR A 19 7.27 0.57 3.64
C TYR A 19 6.81 -0.45 4.70
N LEU A 20 7.71 -0.93 5.54
CA LEU A 20 7.38 -1.74 6.71
C LEU A 20 6.45 -0.99 7.68
N SER A 21 6.78 0.27 7.99
CA SER A 21 5.99 1.08 8.92
C SER A 21 4.64 1.49 8.34
N ILE A 22 4.62 1.94 7.08
CA ILE A 22 3.40 2.43 6.43
C ILE A 22 2.39 1.31 6.17
N SER A 23 2.85 0.06 6.06
CA SER A 23 1.98 -1.10 5.93
C SER A 23 0.98 -1.26 7.08
N LEU A 24 1.40 -0.89 8.29
CA LEU A 24 0.55 -0.93 9.49
C LEU A 24 -0.39 0.27 9.57
N LEU A 25 -0.07 1.34 8.84
CA LEU A 25 -0.85 2.58 8.77
C LEU A 25 -1.85 2.59 7.59
N ALA A 26 -1.82 1.57 6.71
CA ALA A 26 -2.67 1.45 5.53
C ALA A 26 -4.13 1.06 5.84
N VAL A 27 -4.77 1.82 6.74
CA VAL A 27 -6.18 1.66 7.12
C VAL A 27 -7.07 2.11 5.95
N GLY A 28 -7.86 1.20 5.40
CA GLY A 28 -8.67 1.46 4.20
C GLY A 28 -8.00 1.05 2.88
N GLY A 29 -6.80 0.46 2.94
CA GLY A 29 -6.09 -0.08 1.78
C GLY A 29 -4.86 0.73 1.39
N ALA A 30 -4.02 0.16 0.53
CA ALA A 30 -2.73 0.74 0.16
C ALA A 30 -2.83 2.14 -0.49
N ILE A 31 -3.88 2.40 -1.26
CA ILE A 31 -4.07 3.69 -1.94
C ILE A 31 -4.31 4.85 -0.96
N ALA A 32 -4.84 4.57 0.24
CA ALA A 32 -5.05 5.60 1.26
C ALA A 32 -3.72 6.22 1.74
N THR A 33 -2.62 5.46 1.61
CA THR A 33 -1.26 5.90 1.96
C THR A 33 -0.48 6.52 0.80
N ALA A 34 -1.10 6.66 -0.38
CA ALA A 34 -0.46 7.27 -1.54
C ALA A 34 0.04 8.71 -1.30
N PRO A 35 -0.70 9.61 -0.59
CA PRO A 35 -0.19 10.94 -0.29
C PRO A 35 1.10 10.92 0.53
N ASP A 36 1.21 10.02 1.51
CA ASP A 36 2.43 9.87 2.31
C ASP A 36 3.58 9.31 1.47
N MET A 37 3.32 8.31 0.62
CA MET A 37 4.32 7.78 -0.32
C MET A 37 4.83 8.84 -1.29
N HIS A 38 3.94 9.71 -1.79
CA HIS A 38 4.32 10.84 -2.65
C HIS A 38 5.23 11.80 -1.89
N ARG A 39 4.83 12.23 -0.68
CA ARG A 39 5.66 13.11 0.17
C ARG A 39 7.02 12.51 0.48
N PHE A 40 7.11 11.21 0.69
CA PHE A 40 8.38 10.55 0.99
C PHE A 40 9.27 10.41 -0.26
N LEU A 41 8.73 9.91 -1.37
CA LEU A 41 9.52 9.56 -2.57
C LEU A 41 9.80 10.77 -3.48
N VAL A 42 8.86 11.70 -3.58
CA VAL A 42 8.92 12.87 -4.46
C VAL A 42 9.40 14.08 -3.65
N ASP A 43 8.63 14.52 -2.65
CA ASP A 43 8.91 15.80 -1.98
C ASP A 43 10.18 15.77 -1.11
N ARG A 44 10.34 14.76 -0.26
CA ARG A 44 11.45 14.70 0.71
C ARG A 44 12.75 14.19 0.11
N ASN A 45 12.69 13.08 -0.61
CA ASN A 45 13.88 12.39 -1.09
C ASN A 45 14.21 12.69 -2.56
N ALA A 46 13.25 13.23 -3.32
CA ALA A 46 13.40 13.48 -4.76
C ALA A 46 13.91 12.25 -5.54
N TRP A 47 13.55 11.05 -5.10
CA TRP A 47 13.92 9.79 -5.75
C TRP A 47 13.02 9.47 -6.95
N LEU A 48 11.83 10.07 -6.99
CA LEU A 48 10.87 9.97 -8.10
C LEU A 48 10.39 11.37 -8.50
N THR A 49 10.01 11.50 -9.76
CA THR A 49 9.26 12.67 -10.24
C THR A 49 7.75 12.47 -10.05
N ASP A 50 6.98 13.55 -10.02
CA ASP A 50 5.50 13.50 -10.01
C ASP A 50 4.94 12.66 -11.15
N MET A 51 5.55 12.75 -12.33
CA MET A 51 5.17 11.96 -13.50
C MET A 51 5.41 10.46 -13.28
N GLN A 52 6.56 10.09 -12.69
CA GLN A 52 6.85 8.68 -12.37
C GLN A 52 5.89 8.15 -11.31
N PHE A 53 5.55 8.96 -10.32
CA PHE A 53 4.60 8.58 -9.27
C PHE A 53 3.19 8.38 -9.82
N SER A 54 2.65 9.37 -10.54
CA SER A 54 1.30 9.30 -11.11
C SER A 54 1.17 8.20 -12.16
N ALA A 55 2.18 8.01 -13.01
CA ALA A 55 2.22 6.93 -13.98
C ALA A 55 2.21 5.54 -13.32
N SER A 56 2.93 5.37 -12.21
CA SER A 56 2.94 4.10 -11.46
C SER A 56 1.54 3.74 -10.93
N ILE A 57 0.81 4.73 -10.43
CA ILE A 57 -0.58 4.55 -9.99
C ILE A 57 -1.48 4.25 -11.20
N ALA A 58 -1.38 5.05 -12.26
CA ALA A 58 -2.22 4.87 -13.46
C ALA A 58 -2.04 3.48 -14.08
N ILE A 59 -0.80 3.01 -14.23
CA ILE A 59 -0.48 1.67 -14.74
C ILE A 59 -1.05 0.60 -13.82
N SER A 60 -0.91 0.75 -12.50
CA SER A 60 -1.47 -0.19 -11.54
C SER A 60 -3.00 -0.27 -11.56
N GLN A 61 -3.68 0.84 -11.85
CA GLN A 61 -5.15 0.86 -11.93
C GLN A 61 -5.65 0.33 -13.29
N ALA A 62 -4.85 0.47 -14.35
CA ALA A 62 -5.15 -0.10 -15.65
C ALA A 62 -4.87 -1.61 -15.72
N ALA A 63 -3.91 -2.10 -14.92
CA ALA A 63 -3.54 -3.51 -14.92
C ALA A 63 -4.62 -4.39 -14.26
N PRO A 64 -5.02 -5.51 -14.89
CA PRO A 64 -5.88 -6.50 -14.24
C PRO A 64 -5.07 -7.19 -13.13
N GLY A 65 -5.37 -6.88 -11.87
CA GLY A 65 -4.60 -7.43 -10.77
C GLY A 65 -4.83 -6.73 -9.43
N PRO A 66 -3.97 -7.00 -8.44
CA PRO A 66 -4.09 -6.39 -7.12
C PRO A 66 -3.77 -4.89 -7.18
N ASN A 67 -4.63 -4.07 -6.58
CA ASN A 67 -4.50 -2.60 -6.47
C ASN A 67 -3.20 -2.13 -5.78
N VAL A 68 -2.38 -3.04 -5.27
CA VAL A 68 -1.11 -2.79 -4.57
C VAL A 68 0.08 -2.72 -5.54
N LEU A 69 -0.12 -3.06 -6.82
CA LEU A 69 0.95 -3.15 -7.83
C LEU A 69 1.72 -1.83 -8.01
N PHE A 70 1.08 -0.67 -7.81
CA PHE A 70 1.76 0.62 -7.89
C PHE A 70 2.95 0.72 -6.92
N ILE A 71 2.89 0.07 -5.75
CA ILE A 71 4.01 0.06 -4.78
C ILE A 71 5.25 -0.63 -5.36
N ALA A 72 5.05 -1.73 -6.09
CA ALA A 72 6.13 -2.40 -6.80
C ALA A 72 6.72 -1.51 -7.89
N LEU A 73 5.86 -0.79 -8.63
CA LEU A 73 6.29 0.13 -9.69
C LEU A 73 7.04 1.35 -9.14
N LEU A 74 6.61 1.89 -8.00
CA LEU A 74 7.33 2.95 -7.29
C LEU A 74 8.74 2.47 -6.90
N GLY A 75 8.85 1.28 -6.30
CA GLY A 75 10.15 0.67 -5.97
C GLY A 75 11.01 0.40 -7.21
N TRP A 76 10.40 -0.06 -8.30
CA TRP A 76 11.07 -0.26 -9.58
C TRP A 76 11.65 1.03 -10.14
N HIS A 77 10.86 2.12 -10.14
CA HIS A 77 11.30 3.42 -10.65
C HIS A 77 12.43 4.02 -9.78
N VAL A 78 12.35 3.88 -8.45
CA VAL A 78 13.42 4.30 -7.53
C VAL A 78 14.72 3.56 -7.87
N GLY A 79 14.65 2.25 -8.06
CA GLY A 79 15.83 1.46 -8.39
C GLY A 79 16.37 1.69 -9.81
N LEU A 80 15.49 1.91 -10.79
CA LEU A 80 15.91 2.30 -12.14
C LEU A 80 16.68 3.63 -12.12
N ASN A 81 16.18 4.62 -11.38
CA ASN A 81 16.84 5.91 -11.20
C ASN A 81 18.20 5.76 -10.48
N ALA A 82 18.37 4.74 -9.64
CA ALA A 82 19.56 4.53 -8.82
C ALA A 82 20.74 3.82 -9.51
N GLY A 83 20.52 3.13 -10.62
CA GLY A 83 21.62 2.41 -11.29
C GLY A 83 21.21 1.30 -12.26
N GLY A 84 19.94 1.20 -12.63
CA GLY A 84 19.47 0.28 -13.69
C GLY A 84 18.61 -0.88 -13.21
N TRP A 85 18.42 -1.87 -14.09
CA TRP A 85 17.39 -2.90 -13.97
C TRP A 85 17.54 -3.80 -12.74
N GLY A 86 18.77 -4.12 -12.33
CA GLY A 86 19.04 -4.92 -11.12
C GLY A 86 18.58 -4.21 -9.85
N TYR A 87 18.88 -2.90 -9.75
CA TYR A 87 18.39 -2.06 -8.66
C TYR A 87 16.88 -1.84 -8.74
N GLY A 88 16.30 -1.77 -9.95
CA GLY A 88 14.85 -1.75 -10.15
C GLY A 88 14.15 -2.95 -9.54
N LEU A 89 14.65 -4.16 -9.82
CA LEU A 89 14.08 -5.38 -9.24
C LEU A 89 14.24 -5.43 -7.72
N LEU A 90 15.40 -5.00 -7.21
CA LEU A 90 15.68 -4.92 -5.78
C LEU A 90 14.72 -3.93 -5.10
N GLY A 91 14.52 -2.74 -5.66
CA GLY A 91 13.60 -1.74 -5.12
C GLY A 91 12.16 -2.21 -5.12
N ALA A 92 11.71 -2.84 -6.21
CA ALA A 92 10.37 -3.44 -6.28
C ALA A 92 10.18 -4.52 -5.20
N ALA A 93 11.18 -5.39 -5.01
CA ALA A 93 11.15 -6.45 -4.01
C ALA A 93 11.13 -5.87 -2.59
N LEU A 94 11.96 -4.87 -2.27
CA LEU A 94 12.00 -4.25 -0.95
C LEU A 94 10.68 -3.55 -0.60
N CYS A 95 10.11 -2.78 -1.52
CA CYS A 95 8.81 -2.11 -1.29
C CYS A 95 7.69 -3.14 -1.09
N MET A 96 7.65 -4.19 -1.92
CA MET A 96 6.63 -5.24 -1.82
C MET A 96 6.75 -6.06 -0.54
N LEU A 97 7.97 -6.48 -0.16
CA LEU A 97 8.19 -7.19 1.09
C LEU A 97 7.90 -6.29 2.29
N GLY A 98 8.32 -5.03 2.24
CA GLY A 98 8.04 -4.04 3.28
C GLY A 98 6.54 -3.87 3.51
N ILE A 99 5.75 -3.71 2.44
CA ILE A 99 4.30 -3.51 2.59
C ILE A 99 3.54 -4.80 2.95
N MET A 100 3.98 -5.95 2.45
CA MET A 100 3.25 -7.22 2.61
C MET A 100 3.58 -7.94 3.91
N VAL A 101 4.84 -7.93 4.36
CA VAL A 101 5.26 -8.74 5.52
C VAL A 101 4.49 -8.39 6.80
N PRO A 102 4.37 -7.11 7.22
CA PRO A 102 3.71 -6.79 8.49
C PRO A 102 2.19 -6.95 8.39
N SER A 103 1.59 -6.57 7.26
CA SER A 103 0.16 -6.71 7.02
C SER A 103 -0.28 -8.17 6.93
N ALA A 104 0.49 -9.02 6.23
CA ALA A 104 0.22 -10.45 6.13
C ALA A 104 0.43 -11.17 7.47
N THR A 105 1.50 -10.85 8.20
CA THR A 105 1.75 -11.45 9.53
C THR A 105 0.68 -11.05 10.54
N LEU A 106 0.27 -9.78 10.56
CA LEU A 106 -0.81 -9.29 11.40
C LEU A 106 -2.14 -9.97 11.05
N THR A 107 -2.47 -10.05 9.76
CA THR A 107 -3.70 -10.69 9.28
C THR A 107 -3.71 -12.18 9.62
N TRP A 108 -2.59 -12.87 9.44
CA TRP A 108 -2.44 -14.28 9.77
C TRP A 108 -2.63 -14.52 11.28
N LEU A 109 -1.98 -13.73 12.12
CA LEU A 109 -2.09 -13.84 13.57
C LEU A 109 -3.51 -13.51 14.07
N ALA A 110 -4.10 -12.43 13.56
CA ALA A 110 -5.46 -12.02 13.88
C ALA A 110 -6.48 -13.08 13.46
N THR A 111 -6.34 -13.64 12.26
CA THR A 111 -7.20 -14.70 11.73
C THR A 111 -7.07 -15.97 12.58
N ARG A 112 -5.84 -16.39 12.91
CA ARG A 112 -5.59 -17.56 13.75
C ARG A 112 -6.19 -17.39 15.16
N TRP A 113 -6.04 -16.21 15.76
CA TRP A 113 -6.66 -15.89 17.06
C TRP A 113 -8.19 -15.91 16.97
N ALA A 114 -8.76 -15.29 15.93
CA ALA A 114 -10.20 -15.23 15.71
C ALA A 114 -10.82 -16.62 15.44
N HIS A 115 -10.08 -17.55 14.84
CA HIS A 115 -10.50 -18.94 14.70
C HIS A 115 -10.48 -19.67 16.04
N ARG A 116 -9.42 -19.51 16.84
CA ARG A 116 -9.32 -20.15 18.18
C ARG A 116 -10.41 -19.66 19.15
N ASN A 117 -10.75 -18.37 19.11
CA ASN A 117 -11.75 -17.76 19.99
C ASN A 117 -13.15 -17.64 19.36
N ARG A 118 -13.45 -18.42 18.31
CA ARG A 118 -14.71 -18.30 17.54
C ARG A 118 -15.99 -18.52 18.36
N GLN A 119 -15.90 -19.19 19.51
CA GLN A 119 -17.05 -19.39 20.41
C GLN A 119 -17.36 -18.19 21.32
N ARG A 120 -16.48 -17.18 21.42
CA ARG A 120 -16.77 -15.98 22.21
C ARG A 120 -17.89 -15.17 21.55
N ARG A 121 -18.93 -14.82 22.32
CA ARG A 121 -20.08 -14.02 21.86
C ARG A 121 -19.64 -12.74 21.14
N ALA A 122 -18.60 -12.06 21.63
CA ALA A 122 -18.04 -10.86 21.00
C ALA A 122 -17.54 -11.08 19.56
N VAL A 123 -16.80 -12.17 19.31
CA VAL A 123 -16.26 -12.49 17.96
C VAL A 123 -17.39 -12.85 17.00
N ARG A 124 -18.40 -13.57 17.48
CA ARG A 124 -19.57 -13.95 16.67
C ARG A 124 -20.44 -12.73 16.34
N ALA A 125 -20.70 -11.87 17.32
CA ALA A 125 -21.45 -10.63 17.14
C ALA A 125 -20.74 -9.69 16.14
N PHE A 126 -19.42 -9.53 16.27
CA PHE A 126 -18.63 -8.71 15.34
C PHE A 126 -18.71 -9.22 13.90
N LYS A 127 -18.50 -10.53 13.70
CA LYS A 127 -18.57 -11.14 12.35
C LYS A 127 -19.96 -11.03 11.73
N GLN A 128 -21.01 -11.23 12.52
CA GLN A 128 -22.40 -11.14 12.04
C GLN A 128 -22.82 -9.68 11.78
N GLY A 129 -22.29 -8.72 12.53
CA GLY A 129 -22.58 -7.30 12.37
C GLY A 129 -21.87 -6.63 11.19
N MET A 130 -20.72 -7.15 10.75
CA MET A 130 -19.95 -6.56 9.64
C MET A 130 -20.75 -6.44 8.35
N ALA A 131 -21.45 -7.50 7.93
CA ALA A 131 -22.18 -7.53 6.67
C ALA A 131 -23.29 -6.46 6.58
N PRO A 132 -24.25 -6.38 7.53
CA PRO A 132 -25.27 -5.34 7.49
C PRO A 132 -24.69 -3.92 7.66
N LEU A 133 -23.59 -3.77 8.41
CA LEU A 133 -22.94 -2.48 8.60
C LEU A 133 -22.32 -1.97 7.29
N VAL A 134 -21.62 -2.82 6.55
CA VAL A 134 -21.08 -2.48 5.21
C VAL A 134 -22.21 -2.14 4.24
N ILE A 135 -23.28 -2.95 4.22
CA ILE A 135 -24.45 -2.71 3.35
C ILE A 135 -25.09 -1.36 3.69
N GLY A 136 -25.28 -1.03 4.97
CA GLY A 136 -25.83 0.25 5.42
C GLY A 136 -24.93 1.43 5.03
N LEU A 137 -23.61 1.30 5.20
CA LEU A 137 -22.66 2.34 4.83
C LEU A 137 -22.65 2.61 3.31
N LEU A 138 -22.72 1.55 2.51
CA LEU A 138 -22.83 1.66 1.05
C LEU A 138 -24.12 2.35 0.63
N MET A 139 -25.26 1.96 1.20
CA MET A 139 -26.55 2.63 0.93
C MET A 139 -26.53 4.11 1.32
N ALA A 140 -25.95 4.45 2.48
CA ALA A 140 -25.81 5.84 2.91
C ALA A 140 -24.92 6.64 1.95
N THR A 141 -23.80 6.07 1.51
CA THR A 141 -22.89 6.71 0.55
C THR A 141 -23.59 6.96 -0.78
N THR A 142 -24.32 5.96 -1.30
CA THR A 142 -25.10 6.10 -2.54
C THR A 142 -26.17 7.18 -2.41
N TRP A 143 -26.86 7.25 -1.27
CA TRP A 143 -27.87 8.27 -1.02
C TRP A 143 -27.29 9.69 -1.04
N VAL A 144 -26.17 9.89 -0.34
CA VAL A 144 -25.47 11.18 -0.30
C VAL A 144 -25.06 11.63 -1.70
N LEU A 145 -24.43 10.73 -2.49
CA LEU A 145 -24.05 11.02 -3.87
C LEU A 145 -25.26 11.33 -4.76
N ALA A 146 -26.36 10.59 -4.63
CA ALA A 146 -27.57 10.82 -5.41
C ALA A 146 -28.26 12.16 -5.05
N SER A 147 -28.21 12.56 -3.78
CA SER A 147 -28.79 13.83 -3.31
C SER A 147 -27.92 15.07 -3.58
N ALA A 148 -26.66 14.86 -3.98
CA ALA A 148 -25.71 15.92 -4.34
C ALA A 148 -25.81 16.36 -5.82
N HIS A 149 -26.80 15.83 -6.55
CA HIS A 149 -27.23 16.22 -7.89
C HIS A 149 -28.70 16.66 -7.85
#